data_AF-A6DJE2-F1
#
_entry.id   AF-A6DJE2-F1
#
_cell.length_a   1.000
_cell.length_b   1.000
_cell.length_c   1.000
_cell.angle_alpha   90.00
_cell.angle_beta   90.00
_cell.angle_gamma   90.00
#
_symmetry.space_group_name_H-M   'P 1'
#
loop_
_entity.id
_entity.type
_entity.pdbx_description
1 polymer ?
#
loop_
_entity_poly.entity_id
_entity_poly.type
_entity_poly.pdbx_seq_one_letter_code
_entity_poly.pdbx_strand_id
1 'polypeptide(L)' 'MSKITIEVPEITIGIDLGNKKHDICVLNSAGEKIDQTKIENNIVCL' A
#
# COMPACT_ATOMS: atom_id res chain seq x y z
N MET A 1 1.65 -24.65 -28.51
CA MET A 1 0.93 -23.82 -27.50
C MET A 1 1.78 -22.60 -27.25
N SER A 2 1.29 -21.40 -27.59
CA SER A 2 2.01 -20.17 -27.25
C SER A 2 1.94 -19.93 -25.74
N LYS A 3 3.06 -19.61 -25.14
CA LYS A 3 3.18 -19.31 -23.71
C LYS A 3 2.51 -17.95 -23.46
N ILE A 4 1.50 -17.90 -22.59
CA ILE A 4 0.95 -16.63 -22.12
C ILE A 4 1.88 -16.13 -21.01
N THR A 5 2.45 -14.94 -21.21
CA THR A 5 3.25 -14.26 -20.18
C THR A 5 2.36 -13.23 -19.51
N ILE A 6 2.20 -13.33 -18.19
CA ILE A 6 1.49 -12.33 -17.39
C ILE A 6 2.56 -11.45 -16.77
N GLU A 7 2.59 -10.17 -17.16
CA GLU A 7 3.44 -9.17 -16.52
C GLU A 7 2.75 -8.69 -15.25
N VAL A 8 3.40 -8.92 -14.10
CA VAL A 8 2.96 -8.36 -12.82
C VAL A 8 3.67 -7.03 -12.65
N PRO A 9 2.95 -5.90 -12.51
CA PRO A 9 3.58 -4.61 -12.36
C PRO A 9 4.34 -4.51 -11.03
N GLU A 10 5.48 -3.84 -11.06
CA GLU A 10 6.20 -3.48 -9.85
C GLU A 10 5.39 -2.46 -9.04
N ILE A 11 5.23 -2.71 -7.75
CA ILE A 11 4.52 -1.84 -6.82
C ILE A 11 5.34 -1.65 -5.55
N THR A 12 5.17 -0.49 -4.92
CA THR A 12 5.73 -0.22 -3.58
C THR A 12 4.60 0.05 -2.61
N ILE A 13 4.66 -0.54 -1.41
CA ILE A 13 3.70 -0.28 -0.34
C ILE A 13 4.34 0.69 0.65
N GLY A 14 3.77 1.88 0.77
CA GLY A 14 4.16 2.87 1.77
C GLY A 14 3.29 2.74 3.02
N ILE A 15 3.91 2.71 4.19
CA ILE A 15 3.24 2.63 5.48
C ILE A 15 3.73 3.78 6.35
N ASP A 16 2.82 4.67 6.73
CA ASP A 16 3.06 5.71 7.74
C ASP A 16 2.36 5.32 9.04
N LEU A 17 3.16 5.11 10.09
CA LEU A 17 2.70 4.61 11.39
C LEU A 17 2.61 5.75 12.41
N GLY A 18 1.44 6.39 12.47
CA GLY A 18 1.13 7.40 13.47
C GLY A 18 0.58 6.80 14.76
N ASN A 19 0.63 7.58 15.85
CA ASN A 19 0.15 7.12 17.16
C ASN A 19 -1.35 6.77 17.13
N LYS A 20 -2.19 7.60 16.51
CA LYS A 20 -3.64 7.40 16.49
C LYS A 20 -4.17 6.80 15.19
N LYS A 21 -3.44 6.95 14.09
CA LYS A 21 -3.87 6.57 12.74
C LYS A 21 -2.66 6.15 11.91
N HIS A 22 -2.90 5.27 10.95
CA HIS A 22 -1.93 4.80 9.98
C HIS A 22 -2.43 5.12 8.57
N ASP A 23 -1.53 5.56 7.70
CA ASP A 23 -1.80 5.69 6.27
C ASP A 23 -1.05 4.57 5.53
N ILE A 24 -1.78 3.76 4.78
CA ILE A 24 -1.20 2.74 3.89
C ILE A 24 -1.49 3.18 2.46
N CYS A 25 -0.46 3.22 1.61
CA CYS A 25 -0.61 3.57 0.20
C CYS A 25 0.13 2.59 -0.71
N VAL A 26 -0.35 2.49 -1.94
CA VAL A 26 0.30 1.75 -3.01
C VAL A 26 0.83 2.77 -4.01
N LEU A 27 2.12 2.65 -4.34
CA LEU A 27 2.79 3.44 -5.36
C LEU A 27 3.03 2.58 -6.60
N ASN A 28 2.87 3.19 -7.78
CA ASN A 28 3.35 2.59 -9.03
C ASN A 28 4.88 2.71 -9.15
N SER A 29 5.44 2.17 -10.22
CA SER A 29 6.88 2.22 -10.52
C SER A 29 7.44 3.63 -10.73
N ALA A 30 6.59 4.63 -10.97
CA ALA A 30 6.99 6.04 -11.06
C ALA A 30 6.99 6.74 -9.68
N GLY A 31 6.60 6.04 -8.62
CA GLY A 31 6.47 6.60 -7.27
C GLY A 31 5.16 7.37 -7.04
N GLU A 32 4.19 7.27 -7.95
CA GLU A 32 2.89 7.94 -7.83
C GLU A 32 1.91 7.07 -7.04
N LYS A 33 1.11 7.70 -6.17
CA LYS A 33 0.06 7.01 -5.39
C LYS A 33 -1.08 6.58 -6.30
N ILE A 34 -1.33 5.28 -6.36
CA ILE A 34 -2.44 4.69 -7.12
C ILE A 34 -3.57 4.19 -6.22
N ASP A 35 -3.30 3.95 -4.94
CA ASP A 35 -4.31 3.64 -3.93
C ASP A 35 -3.86 4.12 -2.54
N GLN A 36 -4.82 4.41 -1.67
CA GLN A 36 -4.59 4.80 -0.29
C GLN A 36 -5.77 4.39 0.60
N THR A 37 -5.44 3.78 1.74
CA THR A 37 -6.38 3.55 2.83
C THR A 37 -5.87 4.17 4.12
N LYS A 38 -6.81 4.62 4.94
CA LYS A 38 -6.55 5.18 6.27
C LYS A 38 -7.11 4.23 7.32
N ILE A 39 -6.28 3.86 8.29
CA ILE A 39 -6.66 2.91 9.33
C ILE A 39 -6.51 3.60 10.68
N GLU A 40 -7.56 3.56 11.50
CA GLU A 40 -7.45 4.00 12.89
C GLU A 40 -6.59 3.00 13.67
N ASN A 41 -5.73 3.49 14.55
CA ASN A 41 -4.89 2.60 15.34
C ASN A 41 -5.73 1.85 16.38
N ASN A 42 -5.38 0.59 16.65
CA ASN A 42 -5.99 -0.19 17.71
C ASN A 42 -5.42 0.23 19.07
N ILE A 43 -5.78 1.44 19.52
CA ILE A 43 -5.42 1.89 20.87
C ILE A 43 -6.46 1.32 21.83
N VAL A 44 -6.12 0.18 22.45
CA VAL A 44 -6.83 -0.27 23.65
C VAL A 44 -6.31 0.61 24.78
N CYS A 45 -7.16 1.49 25.30
CA CYS A 45 -6.81 2.29 26.47
C CYS A 45 -6.46 1.33 27.62
N LEU A 46 -5.19 1.36 28.07
CA LEU A 46 -4.73 0.68 29.29
C LEU A 46 -5.09 1.50 30.52
#